data_AF-A0AA88XLI1-F1
#
_entry.id   AF-A0AA88XLI1-F1
#
_cell.length_a   1.000
_cell.length_b   1.000
_cell.length_c   1.000
_cell.angle_alpha   90.00
_cell.angle_beta   90.00
_cell.angle_gamma   90.00
#
_symmetry.space_group_name_H-M   'P 1'
#
loop_
_entity.id
_entity.type
_entity.pdbx_description
1 polymer ?
#
loop_
_entity_poly.entity_id
_entity_poly.type
_entity_poly.pdbx_seq_one_letter_code
_entity_poly.pdbx_strand_id
1 'polypeptide(L)'
;MAANIYVNEIELEPEECILHKGAKVNAICESCDEPVCLRCLLGSHNGHPIVDIQEARERVREDLLGHRRALRKEIKRMEANLRDYTEKEAENDRECGLALNKIRKRGKTLQTQLTKLLQDLENEVKDRQEQNQRLISEHKDPLESQIKNGHIKTERD
;
A
#
# COMPACT_ATOMS: atom_id res chain seq x y z
N MET A 1 23.22 -5.01 10.90
CA MET A 1 23.78 -4.72 12.24
C MET A 1 22.74 -5.11 13.27
N ALA A 2 22.90 -6.27 13.93
CA ALA A 2 21.98 -6.69 14.98
C ALA A 2 22.27 -5.86 16.23
N ALA A 3 21.29 -5.06 16.67
CA ALA A 3 21.39 -4.33 17.92
C ALA A 3 21.43 -5.35 19.07
N ASN A 4 22.62 -5.60 19.59
CA ASN A 4 22.82 -6.27 20.87
C ASN A 4 22.27 -5.35 21.95
N ILE A 5 21.00 -5.53 22.29
CA ILE A 5 20.43 -4.98 23.52
C ILE A 5 21.01 -5.85 24.65
N TYR A 6 22.16 -5.44 25.16
CA TYR A 6 22.64 -5.88 26.46
C TYR A 6 21.61 -5.40 27.48
N VAL A 7 20.77 -6.33 27.94
CA VAL A 7 19.98 -6.10 29.15
C VAL A 7 21.00 -6.17 30.28
N ASN A 8 21.46 -5.00 30.73
CA ASN A 8 22.23 -4.89 31.96
C ASN A 8 21.43 -5.58 33.08
N GLU A 9 22.12 -6.40 33.87
CA GLU A 9 21.58 -7.00 35.08
C GLU A 9 21.01 -5.89 35.97
N ILE A 10 19.68 -5.81 36.07
CA ILE A 10 19.02 -5.02 37.11
C ILE A 10 19.06 -5.91 38.36
N GLU A 11 20.15 -5.82 39.11
CA GLU A 11 20.18 -6.29 40.50
C GLU A 11 19.87 -5.09 41.41
N LEU A 12 18.60 -4.94 41.77
CA LEU A 12 18.17 -4.05 42.84
C LEU A 12 17.06 -4.73 43.63
N GLU A 13 17.35 -5.92 44.15
CA GLU A 13 16.58 -6.45 45.27
C GLU A 13 17.19 -5.91 46.56
N PRO A 14 16.39 -5.37 47.49
CA PRO A 14 16.92 -4.95 48.77
C PRO A 14 17.36 -6.20 49.55
N GLU A 15 18.67 -6.37 49.69
CA GLU A 15 19.23 -7.43 50.55
C GLU A 15 18.77 -7.28 52.01
N GLU A 16 18.37 -6.07 52.40
CA GLU A 16 17.93 -5.70 53.74
C GLU A 16 16.46 -5.26 53.75
N CYS A 17 15.72 -5.72 54.77
CA CYS A 17 14.33 -5.36 54.96
C CYS A 17 14.15 -3.87 55.26
N ILE A 18 13.28 -3.22 54.50
CA ILE A 18 12.97 -1.78 54.66
C ILE A 18 12.35 -1.44 56.03
N LEU A 19 11.70 -2.40 56.69
CA LEU A 19 11.07 -2.21 58.00
C LEU A 19 11.98 -2.64 59.16
N HIS A 20 12.93 -3.54 58.91
CA HIS A 20 13.73 -4.17 59.95
C HIS A 20 15.22 -4.06 59.62
N LYS A 21 15.84 -2.98 60.10
CA LYS A 21 17.26 -2.70 59.91
C LYS A 21 18.13 -3.89 60.34
N GLY A 22 19.06 -4.29 59.48
CA GLY A 22 20.00 -5.41 59.61
C GLY A 22 19.39 -6.78 59.32
N ALA A 23 18.10 -6.88 59.01
CA ALA A 23 17.45 -8.16 58.70
C ALA A 23 17.48 -8.43 57.20
N LYS A 24 17.98 -9.61 56.81
CA LYS A 24 18.02 -10.03 55.40
C LYS A 24 16.63 -10.38 54.87
N VAL A 25 16.33 -9.95 53.65
CA VAL A 25 15.15 -10.44 52.89
C VAL A 25 15.46 -11.84 52.37
N ASN A 26 14.57 -12.79 52.68
CA ASN A 26 14.75 -14.18 52.26
C ASN A 26 13.54 -14.73 51.50
N ALA A 27 12.43 -14.00 51.43
CA ALA A 27 11.19 -14.53 50.90
C ALA A 27 10.29 -13.43 50.33
N ILE A 28 9.33 -13.80 49.49
CA ILE A 28 8.27 -12.93 48.96
C ILE A 28 6.94 -13.36 49.59
N CYS A 29 6.20 -12.41 50.14
CA CYS A 29 4.84 -12.64 50.61
C CYS A 29 3.87 -12.59 49.42
N GLU A 30 3.31 -13.72 49.00
CA GLU A 30 2.50 -13.80 47.76
C GLU A 30 1.18 -13.02 47.87
N SER A 31 0.61 -12.87 49.07
CA SER A 31 -0.61 -12.07 49.28
C SER A 31 -0.38 -10.57 49.23
N CYS A 32 0.85 -10.11 49.47
CA CYS A 32 1.20 -8.69 49.55
C CYS A 32 2.08 -8.25 48.37
N ASP A 33 2.58 -9.21 47.58
CA ASP A 33 3.49 -9.02 46.45
C ASP A 33 4.74 -8.21 46.82
N GLU A 34 5.35 -8.51 47.98
CA GLU A 34 6.51 -7.78 48.48
C GLU A 34 7.57 -8.64 49.19
N PRO A 35 8.85 -8.23 49.14
CA PRO A 35 9.95 -8.89 49.83
C PRO A 35 9.89 -8.72 51.35
N VAL A 36 10.03 -9.84 52.07
CA VAL A 36 9.89 -9.90 53.53
C VAL A 36 11.07 -10.62 54.19
N CYS A 37 11.43 -10.17 55.40
CA CYS A 37 12.36 -10.87 56.28
C CYS A 37 11.60 -11.69 57.34
N LEU A 38 12.31 -12.53 58.09
CA LEU A 38 11.72 -13.38 59.13
C LEU A 38 10.89 -12.59 60.17
N ARG A 39 11.28 -11.35 60.49
CA ARG A 39 10.51 -10.51 61.44
C ARG A 39 9.17 -10.06 60.86
N CYS A 40 9.11 -9.75 59.57
CA CYS A 40 7.85 -9.47 58.87
C CYS A 40 6.92 -10.70 58.90
N LEU A 41 7.48 -11.90 58.71
CA LEU A 41 6.73 -13.16 58.72
C LEU A 41 6.13 -13.49 60.08
N LEU A 42 6.82 -13.18 61.17
CA LEU A 42 6.30 -13.35 62.53
C LEU A 42 5.31 -12.24 62.95
N GLY A 43 5.27 -11.14 62.19
CA GLY A 43 4.47 -9.95 62.47
C GLY A 43 3.37 -9.75 61.44
N SER A 44 3.52 -8.71 60.61
CA SER A 44 2.49 -8.22 59.67
C SER A 44 2.10 -9.21 58.57
N HIS A 45 2.94 -10.22 58.28
CA HIS A 45 2.68 -11.23 57.24
C HIS A 45 2.44 -12.62 57.81
N ASN A 46 2.15 -12.72 59.12
CA ASN A 46 1.92 -14.00 59.76
C ASN A 46 0.70 -14.70 59.17
N GLY A 47 0.90 -15.92 58.69
CA GLY A 47 -0.12 -16.75 58.06
C GLY A 47 -0.36 -16.47 56.57
N HIS A 48 0.34 -15.51 55.96
CA HIS A 48 0.31 -15.35 54.50
C HIS A 48 1.14 -16.43 53.80
N PRO A 49 0.75 -16.85 52.59
CA PRO A 49 1.57 -17.71 51.74
C PRO A 49 2.87 -16.97 51.33
N ILE A 50 3.98 -17.69 51.43
CA ILE A 50 5.33 -17.17 51.20
C ILE A 50 6.05 -18.09 50.21
N VAL A 51 6.81 -17.51 49.30
CA VAL A 51 7.73 -18.22 48.41
C VAL A 51 9.18 -17.80 48.69
N ASP A 52 10.11 -18.73 48.58
CA ASP A 52 11.54 -18.41 48.70
C ASP A 52 11.97 -17.41 47.62
N ILE A 53 12.80 -16.44 47.98
CA ILE A 53 13.19 -15.37 47.05
C ILE A 53 13.98 -15.90 45.86
N GLN A 54 14.80 -16.94 46.03
CA GLN A 54 15.52 -17.56 44.92
C GLN A 54 14.57 -18.33 44.00
N GLU A 55 13.59 -19.03 44.56
CA GLU A 55 12.56 -19.72 43.76
C GLU A 55 11.72 -18.71 42.95
N ALA A 56 11.29 -17.61 43.56
CA ALA A 56 10.59 -16.54 42.87
C ALA A 56 11.44 -15.94 41.74
N ARG A 57 12.74 -15.71 42.00
CA ARG A 57 13.70 -15.22 41.00
C ARG A 57 13.83 -16.16 39.81
N GLU A 58 13.96 -17.46 40.06
CA GLU A 58 14.06 -18.46 39.00
C GLU A 58 12.79 -18.50 38.14
N ARG A 59 11.60 -18.49 38.76
CA ARG A 59 10.31 -18.45 38.06
C ARG A 59 10.20 -17.21 37.15
N VAL A 60 10.45 -16.03 37.69
CA VAL A 60 10.42 -14.77 36.92
C VAL A 60 11.43 -14.82 35.77
N ARG A 61 12.64 -15.34 36.02
CA ARG A 61 13.66 -15.49 34.98
C ARG A 61 13.19 -16.42 33.86
N GLU A 62 12.63 -17.58 34.19
CA GLU A 62 12.11 -18.53 33.21
C GLU A 62 10.98 -17.93 32.37
N ASP A 63 10.05 -17.24 33.01
CA ASP A 63 8.94 -16.54 32.35
C ASP A 63 9.44 -15.46 31.40
N LEU A 64 10.37 -14.61 31.84
CA LEU A 64 10.97 -13.59 30.99
C LEU A 64 11.72 -14.21 29.80
N LEU A 65 12.44 -15.31 30.01
CA LEU A 65 13.09 -16.05 28.93
C LEU A 65 12.06 -16.64 27.95
N GLY A 66 10.93 -17.13 28.45
CA GLY A 66 9.79 -17.60 27.66
C GLY A 66 9.20 -16.52 26.78
N HIS A 67 8.81 -15.39 27.38
CA HIS A 67 8.29 -14.22 26.67
C HIS A 67 9.29 -13.71 25.62
N ARG A 68 10.57 -13.62 25.97
CA ARG A 68 11.62 -13.20 25.03
C ARG A 68 11.73 -14.14 23.83
N ARG A 69 11.62 -15.46 24.04
CA ARG A 69 11.61 -16.44 22.93
C ARG A 69 10.38 -16.27 22.04
N ALA A 70 9.20 -16.09 22.63
CA ALA A 70 7.96 -15.86 21.89
C ALA A 70 8.05 -14.57 21.05
N LEU A 71 8.44 -13.44 21.65
CA LEU A 71 8.61 -12.17 20.96
C LEU A 71 9.60 -12.27 19.79
N ARG A 72 10.74 -12.97 19.96
CA ARG A 72 11.69 -13.20 18.86
C ARG A 72 11.07 -13.99 17.71
N LYS A 73 10.22 -14.98 18.00
CA LYS A 73 9.52 -15.75 16.97
C LYS A 73 8.52 -14.87 16.22
N GLU A 74 7.78 -14.04 16.93
CA GLU A 74 6.82 -13.10 16.35
C GLU A 74 7.52 -12.06 15.46
N ILE A 75 8.65 -11.50 15.91
CA ILE A 75 9.47 -10.58 15.11
C ILE A 75 9.91 -11.23 13.80
N LYS A 76 10.45 -12.46 13.85
CA LYS A 76 10.85 -13.19 12.63
C LYS A 76 9.69 -13.42 11.67
N ARG A 77 8.49 -13.71 12.20
CA ARG A 77 7.28 -13.86 11.39
C ARG A 77 6.89 -12.54 10.74
N MET A 78 6.91 -11.44 11.49
CA MET A 78 6.61 -10.11 10.96
C MET A 78 7.63 -9.68 9.89
N GLU A 79 8.92 -9.96 10.09
CA GLU A 79 9.97 -9.72 9.09
C GLU A 79 9.74 -10.52 7.80
N ALA A 80 9.30 -11.78 7.91
CA ALA A 80 8.95 -12.59 6.75
C ALA A 80 7.74 -12.03 6.01
N ASN A 81 6.66 -11.72 6.73
CA ASN A 81 5.47 -11.11 6.14
C ASN A 81 5.79 -9.78 5.43
N LEU A 82 6.65 -8.94 6.04
CA LEU A 82 7.06 -7.67 5.45
C LEU A 82 7.78 -7.87 4.11
N ARG A 83 8.66 -8.88 4.02
CA ARG A 83 9.31 -9.23 2.75
C ARG A 83 8.30 -9.67 1.70
N ASP A 84 7.37 -10.57 2.05
CA ASP A 84 6.34 -11.05 1.15
C ASP A 84 5.45 -9.90 0.63
N TYR A 85 5.08 -8.95 1.49
CA TYR A 85 4.30 -7.77 1.08
C TYR A 85 5.09 -6.83 0.17
N THR A 86 6.39 -6.64 0.44
CA THR A 86 7.26 -5.83 -0.41
C THR A 86 7.38 -6.43 -1.81
N GLU A 87 7.49 -7.76 -1.92
CA GLU A 87 7.52 -8.44 -3.21
C GLU A 87 6.19 -8.29 -3.97
N LYS A 88 5.06 -8.47 -3.27
CA LYS A 88 3.72 -8.29 -3.85
C LYS A 88 3.45 -6.87 -4.31
N GLU A 89 3.93 -5.87 -3.57
CA GLU A 89 3.82 -4.46 -3.97
C GLU A 89 4.58 -4.20 -5.28
N ALA A 90 5.83 -4.68 -5.38
CA ALA A 90 6.63 -4.55 -6.59
C ALA A 90 6.02 -5.30 -7.80
N GLU A 91 5.43 -6.48 -7.58
CA GLU A 91 4.71 -7.22 -8.62
C GLU A 91 3.48 -6.44 -9.09
N ASN A 92 2.66 -5.94 -8.16
CA ASN A 92 1.47 -5.15 -8.48
C ASN A 92 1.82 -3.89 -9.29
N ASP A 93 2.87 -3.16 -8.90
CA ASP A 93 3.33 -1.97 -9.62
C ASP A 93 3.74 -2.30 -11.05
N ARG A 94 4.46 -3.42 -11.23
CA ARG A 94 4.87 -3.91 -12.54
C ARG A 94 3.65 -4.27 -13.40
N GLU A 95 2.71 -5.03 -12.85
CA GLU A 95 1.51 -5.46 -13.57
C GLU A 95 0.62 -4.27 -13.97
N CYS A 96 0.40 -3.34 -13.04
CA CYS A 96 -0.31 -2.09 -13.29
C CYS A 96 0.38 -1.28 -14.39
N GLY A 97 1.70 -1.15 -14.34
CA GLY A 97 2.48 -0.48 -15.37
C GLY A 97 2.33 -1.12 -16.76
N LEU A 98 2.35 -2.45 -16.83
CA LEU A 98 2.12 -3.19 -18.07
C LEU A 98 0.69 -3.00 -18.60
N ALA A 99 -0.32 -3.06 -17.72
CA ALA A 99 -1.72 -2.85 -18.08
C ALA A 99 -1.96 -1.44 -18.62
N LEU A 100 -1.46 -0.41 -17.92
CA LEU A 100 -1.53 0.98 -18.37
C LEU A 100 -0.87 1.19 -19.73
N ASN A 101 0.29 0.58 -19.96
CA ASN A 101 0.97 0.65 -21.25
C ASN A 101 0.17 -0.02 -22.38
N LYS A 102 -0.47 -1.16 -22.12
CA LYS A 102 -1.37 -1.82 -23.09
C LYS A 102 -2.57 -0.93 -23.43
N ILE A 103 -3.21 -0.34 -22.42
CA ILE A 103 -4.33 0.59 -22.60
C ILE A 103 -3.90 1.79 -23.44
N ARG A 104 -2.78 2.44 -23.10
CA ARG A 104 -2.24 3.59 -23.85
C ARG A 104 -1.94 3.24 -25.31
N LYS A 105 -1.30 2.10 -25.57
CA LYS A 105 -1.01 1.64 -26.94
C LYS A 105 -2.30 1.43 -27.74
N ARG A 106 -3.27 0.72 -27.16
CA ARG A 106 -4.57 0.49 -27.81
C ARG A 106 -5.33 1.78 -28.06
N GLY A 107 -5.32 2.71 -27.10
CA GLY A 107 -5.91 4.05 -27.25
C GLY A 107 -5.31 4.81 -28.42
N LYS A 108 -3.98 4.82 -28.57
CA LYS A 108 -3.31 5.44 -29.73
C LYS A 108 -3.70 4.78 -31.05
N THR A 109 -3.73 3.45 -31.10
CA THR A 109 -4.14 2.73 -32.32
C THR A 109 -5.57 3.09 -32.73
N LEU A 110 -6.51 3.11 -31.78
CA LEU A 110 -7.90 3.48 -32.05
C LEU A 110 -8.02 4.93 -32.50
N GLN A 111 -7.27 5.85 -31.89
CA GLN A 111 -7.22 7.25 -32.31
C GLN A 111 -6.74 7.37 -33.76
N THR A 112 -5.64 6.71 -34.13
CA THR A 112 -5.13 6.72 -35.51
C THR A 112 -6.14 6.15 -36.50
N GLN A 113 -6.81 5.05 -36.15
CA GLN A 113 -7.84 4.46 -37.00
C GLN A 113 -9.04 5.39 -37.21
N LEU A 114 -9.50 6.04 -36.13
CA LEU A 114 -10.61 6.99 -36.19
C LEU A 114 -10.25 8.22 -37.04
N THR A 115 -9.06 8.80 -36.83
CA THR A 115 -8.59 9.94 -37.64
C THR A 115 -8.49 9.58 -39.12
N LYS A 116 -8.00 8.38 -39.45
CA LYS A 116 -7.95 7.92 -40.84
C LYS A 116 -9.35 7.78 -41.44
N LEU A 117 -10.27 7.15 -40.72
CA LEU A 117 -11.64 6.98 -41.19
C LEU A 117 -12.34 8.31 -41.45
N LEU A 118 -12.16 9.30 -40.56
CA LEU A 118 -12.69 10.64 -40.76
C LEU A 118 -12.11 11.31 -42.02
N GLN A 119 -10.79 11.21 -42.22
CA GLN A 119 -10.13 11.75 -43.41
C GLN A 119 -10.63 11.10 -44.70
N ASP A 120 -10.80 9.78 -44.70
CA ASP A 120 -11.30 9.03 -45.86
C ASP A 120 -12.73 9.47 -46.21
N LEU A 121 -13.61 9.65 -45.21
CA LEU A 121 -14.98 10.14 -45.40
C LEU A 121 -15.03 11.58 -45.90
N GLU A 122 -14.19 12.47 -45.36
CA GLU A 122 -14.09 13.85 -45.82
C GLU A 122 -13.64 13.93 -47.29
N ASN A 123 -12.68 13.08 -47.68
CA ASN A 123 -12.21 13.00 -49.05
C ASN A 123 -13.32 12.49 -49.98
N GLU A 124 -14.07 11.47 -49.58
CA GLU A 124 -15.19 10.94 -50.37
C GLU A 124 -16.27 12.01 -50.64
N VAL A 125 -16.57 12.84 -49.64
CA VAL A 125 -17.51 13.96 -49.80
C VAL A 125 -16.97 15.01 -50.77
N LYS A 126 -15.69 15.37 -50.67
CA LYS A 126 -15.04 16.33 -51.59
C LYS A 126 -15.04 15.82 -53.02
N ASP A 127 -14.62 14.57 -53.24
CA ASP A 127 -14.58 13.97 -54.57
C ASP A 127 -15.97 13.96 -55.21
N ARG A 128 -16.99 13.58 -54.44
CA ARG A 128 -18.38 13.58 -54.89
C ARG A 128 -18.92 14.99 -55.16
N GLN A 129 -18.52 15.98 -54.36
CA GLN A 129 -18.84 17.39 -54.61
C GLN A 129 -18.23 17.88 -55.92
N GLU A 130 -16.96 17.58 -56.20
CA GLU A 130 -16.29 17.95 -57.45
C GLU A 130 -16.89 17.26 -58.67
N GLN A 131 -17.27 15.98 -58.55
CA GLN A 131 -18.00 15.26 -59.61
C GLN A 131 -19.35 15.92 -59.90
N ASN A 132 -20.12 16.24 -58.86
CA ASN A 132 -21.41 16.93 -59.01
C ASN A 132 -21.25 18.32 -59.64
N GLN A 133 -20.23 19.09 -59.25
CA GLN A 133 -19.95 20.40 -59.85
C GLN A 133 -19.60 20.30 -61.34
N ARG A 134 -18.80 19.30 -61.73
CA ARG A 134 -18.48 19.03 -63.14
C ARG A 134 -19.74 18.73 -63.95
N LEU A 135 -20.58 17.79 -63.48
CA LEU A 135 -21.84 17.45 -64.14
C LEU A 135 -22.77 18.66 -64.26
N ILE A 136 -22.85 19.50 -63.23
CA ILE A 136 -23.65 20.73 -63.28
C ILE A 136 -23.13 21.68 -64.35
N SER A 137 -21.82 21.95 -64.40
CA SER A 137 -21.22 22.84 -65.41
C SER A 137 -21.41 22.29 -66.83
N GLU A 138 -21.19 20.98 -67.04
CA GLU A 138 -21.37 20.31 -68.33
C GLU A 138 -22.79 20.49 -68.89
N HIS A 139 -23.82 20.49 -68.05
CA HIS A 139 -25.20 20.63 -68.49
C HIS A 139 -25.72 22.08 -68.46
N LYS A 140 -25.27 22.89 -67.49
CA LYS A 140 -25.76 24.25 -67.29
C LYS A 140 -25.18 25.23 -68.32
N ASP A 141 -23.88 25.16 -68.59
CA ASP A 141 -23.20 26.13 -69.45
C ASP A 141 -23.71 26.11 -70.92
N PRO A 142 -24.02 24.94 -71.52
CA PRO A 142 -24.67 24.90 -72.82
C PRO A 142 -26.06 25.51 -72.82
N LEU A 143 -26.87 25.27 -71.78
CA LEU A 143 -28.21 25.85 -71.68
C LEU A 143 -28.15 27.37 -71.56
N GLU A 144 -27.26 27.90 -70.72
CA GLU A 144 -27.06 29.35 -70.60
C GLU A 144 -26.61 29.97 -71.93
N SER A 145 -25.72 29.29 -72.66
CA SER A 145 -25.27 29.73 -73.98
C SER A 145 -26.40 29.71 -75.02
N GLN A 146 -27.25 28.68 -75.01
CA GLN A 146 -28.42 28.60 -75.91
C GLN A 146 -29.42 29.71 -75.63
N ILE A 147 -29.74 29.96 -74.36
CA ILE A 147 -30.64 31.04 -73.95
C ILE A 147 -30.11 32.40 -74.42
N LYS A 148 -28.81 32.66 -74.19
CA LYS A 148 -28.17 33.94 -74.57
C LYS A 148 -28.17 34.15 -76.08
N ASN A 149 -27.88 33.11 -76.86
CA ASN A 149 -27.89 33.15 -78.32
C ASN A 149 -29.31 33.29 -78.90
N GLY A 150 -30.32 32.74 -78.23
CA GLY A 150 -31.73 32.93 -78.59
C GLY A 150 -32.18 34.38 -78.46
N HIS A 151 -31.86 35.04 -77.33
CA HIS A 151 -32.22 36.44 -77.09
C HIS A 151 -31.58 37.42 -78.11
N ILE A 152 -30.33 37.17 -78.52
CA ILE A 152 -29.65 37.99 -79.55
C ILE A 152 -30.35 37.90 -80.92
N LYS A 153 -30.98 36.77 -81.23
CA LYS A 153 -31.71 36.60 -82.49
C LYS A 153 -33.06 37.34 -82.48
N THR A 154 -33.76 37.35 -81.34
CA THR A 154 -35.06 38.02 -81.21
C THR A 154 -34.99 39.56 -81.11
N GLU A 155 -33.82 40.15 -80.83
CA GLU A 155 -33.61 41.60 -80.78
C GLU A 155 -33.16 42.22 -82.12
N ARG A 156 -32.87 41.39 -83.14
CA ARG A 156 -32.41 41.83 -84.47
C ARG A 156 -33.50 41.76 -85.56
N ASP A 157 -34.68 41.26 -85.22
CA ASP A 157 -35.89 41.26 -86.04
C ASP A 157 -36.85 42.37 -85.58
#